data_AF-G2PFI0-F1
#
_entry.id   AF-G2PFI0-F1
#
_cell.length_a   1.000
_cell.length_b   1.000
_cell.length_c   1.000
_cell.angle_alpha   90.00
_cell.angle_beta   90.00
_cell.angle_gamma   90.00
#
_symmetry.space_group_name_H-M   'P 1'
#
loop_
_entity.id
_entity.type
_entity.pdbx_description
1 polymer ?
#
loop_
_entity_poly.entity_id
_entity_poly.type
_entity_poly.pdbx_seq_one_letter_code
_entity_poly.pdbx_strand_id
1 'polypeptide(L)'
;MPGTVAAPRGGVLRDLHDRYETVRDALSRIDKAAGGLGLPDISTRLIEDNGTSDRRGPEVQYLEIFAVSLATHHMLVAEGVEPIAIVGQSIGELWALAAAGHLPVEDAARLAVARSQALTRQSWRGKMLAVGVDGRRAESLAGLIDHPHLVLACENAPRQSVISGPEELIRHVERVADALGWPSLPLDVPHPTHTPAMAQAARDLRATAPRVAYGSGRWRVRSPWLGRDVGNDDPVDLVAGALTARVRMLQTVRELHAAGADVFVECGEWPVVTKFVEASVPGVRCVVPLSESDPVGAVRAWAEESTAIGPFYSRPPVRPSDRLLPSARVSAPEPAGPPSAVAVAEAPARVSVPVPAAPAYYAEPAAPPAPAAPVIPAAPAAPVIPAAPPAPAVSYAPPAPVAAHAPAAPVASAAPVDAVAPPSAGLDYETVLAELRTLYGDFLGYPPDLLGEDDGLESELGVESLKQVTLLGRVSERYDLPDLRSNTSLLTAGTLRRIAEGVVQGRAEAAG
;
A
#
# COMPACT_ATOMS: atom_id res chain seq x y z
N MET A 1 2.34 -2.65 -11.91
CA MET A 1 1.29 -3.39 -11.17
C MET A 1 0.96 -2.66 -9.88
N PRO A 2 -0.30 -2.23 -9.68
CA PRO A 2 -0.73 -1.60 -8.44
C PRO A 2 -0.73 -2.59 -7.28
N GLY A 3 -0.63 -2.07 -6.05
CA GLY A 3 -0.84 -2.85 -4.84
C GLY A 3 -2.31 -2.86 -4.43
N THR A 4 -2.57 -2.69 -3.13
CA THR A 4 -3.95 -2.53 -2.64
C THR A 4 -4.48 -1.18 -3.07
N VAL A 5 -5.58 -1.19 -3.82
CA VAL A 5 -6.30 0.00 -4.31
C VAL A 5 -7.79 -0.19 -4.08
N ALA A 6 -8.58 0.84 -4.39
CA ALA A 6 -10.03 0.74 -4.42
C ALA A 6 -10.47 -0.46 -5.27
N ALA A 7 -11.54 -1.10 -4.85
CA ALA A 7 -11.98 -2.32 -5.50
C ALA A 7 -12.43 -2.02 -6.95
N PRO A 8 -12.11 -2.86 -7.93
CA PRO A 8 -12.47 -2.59 -9.32
C PRO A 8 -13.98 -2.53 -9.54
N ARG A 9 -14.40 -1.76 -10.55
CA ARG A 9 -15.80 -1.65 -10.96
C ARG A 9 -16.29 -2.93 -11.65
N GLY A 10 -17.59 -3.20 -11.51
CA GLY A 10 -18.27 -4.23 -12.31
C GLY A 10 -18.18 -3.89 -13.81
N GLY A 11 -18.11 -4.92 -14.66
CA GLY A 11 -18.03 -4.78 -16.10
C GLY A 11 -16.67 -4.32 -16.66
N VAL A 12 -15.71 -3.93 -15.82
CA VAL A 12 -14.40 -3.37 -16.25
C VAL A 12 -13.61 -4.30 -17.19
N LEU A 13 -13.81 -5.61 -17.12
CA LEU A 13 -13.13 -6.60 -17.97
C LEU A 13 -14.00 -7.19 -19.08
N ARG A 14 -15.25 -6.75 -19.27
CA ARG A 14 -16.16 -7.33 -20.28
C ARG A 14 -15.55 -7.37 -21.67
N ASP A 15 -15.15 -6.20 -22.18
CA ASP A 15 -14.63 -6.09 -23.53
C ASP A 15 -13.31 -6.86 -23.71
N LEU A 16 -12.45 -6.86 -22.69
CA LEU A 16 -11.20 -7.62 -22.71
C LEU A 16 -11.46 -9.13 -22.70
N HIS A 17 -12.40 -9.58 -21.87
CA HIS A 17 -12.81 -10.98 -21.81
C HIS A 17 -13.34 -11.46 -23.16
N ASP A 18 -14.16 -10.67 -23.85
CA ASP A 18 -14.76 -11.08 -25.12
C ASP A 18 -13.73 -11.12 -26.27
N ARG A 19 -12.75 -10.21 -26.24
CA ARG A 19 -11.75 -10.09 -27.31
C ARG A 19 -10.55 -11.02 -27.17
N TYR A 20 -10.06 -11.29 -25.95
CA TYR A 20 -8.75 -11.92 -25.76
C TYR A 20 -8.85 -13.29 -25.06
N GLU A 21 -8.43 -14.35 -25.76
CA GLU A 21 -8.37 -15.71 -25.20
C GLU A 21 -7.44 -15.79 -23.98
N THR A 22 -6.31 -15.09 -24.02
CA THR A 22 -5.35 -15.01 -22.90
C THR A 22 -5.94 -14.37 -21.65
N VAL A 23 -6.93 -13.49 -21.78
CA VAL A 23 -7.67 -12.90 -20.66
C VAL A 23 -8.65 -13.93 -20.09
N ARG A 24 -9.44 -14.59 -20.95
CA ARG A 24 -10.37 -15.66 -20.52
C ARG A 24 -9.66 -16.79 -19.78
N ASP A 25 -8.52 -17.23 -20.30
CA ASP A 25 -7.70 -18.27 -19.68
C ASP A 25 -7.17 -17.85 -18.31
N ALA A 26 -6.71 -16.60 -18.16
CA ALA A 26 -6.23 -16.07 -16.90
C ALA A 26 -7.34 -16.01 -15.85
N LEU A 27 -8.51 -15.48 -16.23
CA LEU A 27 -9.69 -15.38 -15.36
C LEU A 27 -10.18 -16.77 -14.93
N SER A 28 -10.27 -17.73 -15.86
CA SER A 28 -10.64 -19.12 -15.55
C SER A 28 -9.69 -19.79 -14.53
N ARG A 29 -8.38 -19.52 -14.63
CA ARG A 29 -7.39 -20.02 -13.66
C ARG A 29 -7.54 -19.38 -12.28
N ILE A 30 -7.84 -18.08 -12.23
CA ILE A 30 -8.11 -17.36 -10.99
C ILE A 30 -9.38 -17.92 -10.34
N ASP A 31 -10.47 -18.10 -11.08
CA ASP A 31 -11.72 -18.66 -10.58
C ASP A 31 -11.54 -20.10 -10.07
N LYS A 32 -10.82 -20.94 -10.83
CA LYS A 32 -10.49 -22.30 -10.38
C LYS A 32 -9.71 -22.30 -9.06
N ALA A 33 -8.80 -21.35 -8.87
CA ALA A 33 -8.07 -21.20 -7.61
C ALA A 33 -8.98 -20.70 -6.48
N ALA A 34 -9.81 -19.69 -6.75
CA ALA A 34 -10.79 -19.11 -5.83
C ALA A 34 -11.82 -20.16 -5.35
N GLY A 35 -12.47 -20.87 -6.28
CA GLY A 35 -13.44 -21.91 -5.98
C GLY A 35 -12.84 -23.08 -5.18
N GLY A 36 -11.58 -23.45 -5.47
CA GLY A 36 -10.85 -24.43 -4.66
C GLY A 36 -10.54 -23.99 -3.22
N LEU A 37 -10.73 -22.71 -2.91
CA LEU A 37 -10.57 -22.09 -1.59
C LEU A 37 -11.93 -21.68 -0.98
N GLY A 38 -13.05 -22.00 -1.62
CA GLY A 38 -14.40 -21.63 -1.19
C GLY A 38 -14.75 -20.16 -1.38
N LEU A 39 -14.03 -19.46 -2.26
CA LEU A 39 -14.31 -18.07 -2.66
C LEU A 39 -15.22 -18.04 -3.91
N PRO A 40 -15.98 -16.95 -4.13
CA PRO A 40 -16.81 -16.81 -5.32
C PRO A 40 -15.97 -16.70 -6.59
N ASP A 41 -16.64 -16.89 -7.74
CA ASP A 41 -16.05 -16.62 -9.05
C ASP A 41 -15.75 -15.12 -9.17
N ILE A 42 -14.48 -14.81 -9.43
CA ILE A 42 -13.96 -13.44 -9.49
C ILE A 42 -14.27 -12.82 -10.85
N SER A 43 -14.22 -13.62 -11.92
CA SER A 43 -14.49 -13.15 -13.27
C SER A 43 -15.89 -12.57 -13.43
N THR A 44 -16.93 -13.21 -12.88
CA THR A 44 -18.32 -12.74 -12.91
C THR A 44 -18.42 -11.30 -12.38
N ARG A 45 -17.74 -11.00 -11.27
CA ARG A 45 -17.74 -9.68 -10.62
C ARG A 45 -17.11 -8.57 -11.47
N LEU A 46 -16.26 -8.94 -12.44
CA LEU A 46 -15.51 -8.02 -13.28
C LEU A 46 -16.05 -7.94 -14.72
N ILE A 47 -16.85 -8.90 -15.14
CA ILE A 47 -17.46 -8.96 -16.49
C ILE A 47 -18.90 -8.43 -16.47
N GLU A 48 -19.64 -8.63 -15.38
CA GLU A 48 -21.03 -8.17 -15.23
C GLU A 48 -21.08 -6.76 -14.63
N ASP A 49 -21.95 -5.88 -15.15
CA ASP A 49 -22.11 -4.49 -14.66
C ASP A 49 -22.72 -4.44 -13.26
N ASN A 50 -23.64 -5.38 -13.01
CA ASN A 50 -24.31 -5.50 -11.73
C ASN A 50 -23.40 -6.28 -10.81
N GLY A 51 -22.57 -5.57 -10.05
CA GLY A 51 -21.75 -6.17 -9.01
C GLY A 51 -22.56 -7.15 -8.15
N THR A 52 -21.91 -8.19 -7.66
CA THR A 52 -22.59 -9.22 -6.87
C THR A 52 -22.95 -8.68 -5.47
N SER A 53 -24.05 -9.17 -4.90
CA SER A 53 -24.60 -8.70 -3.61
C SER A 53 -23.91 -9.29 -2.38
N ASP A 54 -22.92 -10.17 -2.57
CA ASP A 54 -22.17 -10.82 -1.50
C ASP A 54 -21.08 -9.92 -0.92
N ARG A 55 -20.77 -10.16 0.36
CA ARG A 55 -19.81 -9.33 1.11
C ARG A 55 -18.40 -9.49 0.54
N ARG A 56 -17.81 -8.38 0.08
CA ARG A 56 -16.43 -8.35 -0.40
C ARG A 56 -15.44 -8.42 0.78
N GLY A 57 -14.79 -9.57 0.92
CA GLY A 57 -13.67 -9.75 1.85
C GLY A 57 -12.33 -9.33 1.23
N PRO A 58 -11.25 -9.21 2.04
CA PRO A 58 -9.94 -8.81 1.54
C PRO A 58 -9.38 -9.79 0.50
N GLU A 59 -9.66 -11.09 0.64
CA GLU A 59 -9.27 -12.10 -0.35
C GLU A 59 -9.89 -11.85 -1.72
N VAL A 60 -11.20 -11.56 -1.75
CA VAL A 60 -11.94 -11.28 -2.99
C VAL A 60 -11.39 -10.02 -3.65
N GLN A 61 -11.21 -8.94 -2.89
CA GLN A 61 -10.66 -7.68 -3.41
C GLN A 61 -9.25 -7.86 -3.99
N TYR A 62 -8.37 -8.62 -3.32
CA TYR A 62 -7.03 -8.90 -3.85
C TYR A 62 -7.08 -9.67 -5.17
N LEU A 63 -7.97 -10.67 -5.28
CA LEU A 63 -8.12 -11.42 -6.51
C LEU A 63 -8.74 -10.58 -7.63
N GLU A 64 -9.65 -9.65 -7.34
CA GLU A 64 -10.19 -8.71 -8.32
C GLU A 64 -9.09 -7.79 -8.87
N ILE A 65 -8.28 -7.19 -7.99
CA ILE A 65 -7.14 -6.34 -8.40
C ILE A 65 -6.14 -7.14 -9.22
N PHE A 66 -5.84 -8.38 -8.80
CA PHE A 66 -4.95 -9.27 -9.53
C PHE A 66 -5.49 -9.59 -10.93
N ALA A 67 -6.75 -9.96 -11.03
CA ALA A 67 -7.42 -10.28 -12.29
C ALA A 67 -7.39 -9.10 -13.27
N VAL A 68 -7.72 -7.89 -12.82
CA VAL A 68 -7.66 -6.67 -13.64
C VAL A 68 -6.23 -6.37 -14.10
N SER A 69 -5.26 -6.47 -13.19
CA SER A 69 -3.85 -6.24 -13.50
C SER A 69 -3.33 -7.21 -14.56
N LEU A 70 -3.66 -8.50 -14.41
CA LEU A 70 -3.22 -9.56 -15.31
C LEU A 70 -3.93 -9.49 -16.67
N ALA A 71 -5.24 -9.22 -16.68
CA ALA A 71 -6.02 -9.06 -17.90
C ALA A 71 -5.49 -7.90 -18.76
N THR A 72 -5.23 -6.75 -18.13
CA THR A 72 -4.66 -5.58 -18.83
C THR A 72 -3.28 -5.89 -19.40
N HIS A 73 -2.43 -6.59 -18.63
CA HIS A 73 -1.12 -7.03 -19.12
C HIS A 73 -1.24 -8.01 -20.31
N HIS A 74 -2.11 -9.01 -20.21
CA HIS A 74 -2.33 -10.02 -21.25
C HIS A 74 -2.88 -9.42 -22.53
N MET A 75 -3.78 -8.43 -22.42
CA MET A 75 -4.26 -7.63 -23.56
C MET A 75 -3.10 -6.94 -24.27
N LEU A 76 -2.27 -6.19 -23.54
CA LEU A 76 -1.14 -5.45 -24.12
C LEU A 76 -0.17 -6.40 -24.84
N VAL A 77 0.17 -7.53 -24.22
CA VAL A 77 1.07 -8.54 -24.81
C VAL A 77 0.45 -9.21 -26.04
N ALA A 78 -0.85 -9.52 -26.03
CA ALA A 78 -1.55 -10.08 -27.18
C ALA A 78 -1.54 -9.11 -28.38
N GLU A 79 -1.51 -7.81 -28.09
CA GLU A 79 -1.39 -6.72 -29.06
C GLU A 79 0.09 -6.36 -29.36
N GLY A 80 1.05 -7.20 -28.96
CA GLY A 80 2.47 -7.01 -29.29
C GLY A 80 3.19 -5.91 -28.48
N VAL A 81 2.55 -5.34 -27.47
CA VAL A 81 3.20 -4.42 -26.53
C VAL A 81 3.91 -5.23 -25.45
N GLU A 82 5.23 -5.29 -25.51
CA GLU A 82 6.06 -6.05 -24.58
C GLU A 82 6.76 -5.13 -23.56
N PRO A 83 6.67 -5.41 -22.24
CA PRO A 83 7.41 -4.65 -21.25
C PRO A 83 8.90 -5.03 -21.23
N ILE A 84 9.77 -4.05 -21.00
CA ILE A 84 11.20 -4.30 -20.74
C ILE A 84 11.47 -4.71 -19.28
N ALA A 85 10.58 -4.31 -18.37
CA ALA A 85 10.58 -4.68 -16.96
C ALA A 85 9.17 -4.49 -16.38
N ILE A 86 8.85 -5.25 -15.34
CA ILE A 86 7.61 -5.12 -14.59
C ILE A 86 7.97 -4.76 -13.15
N VAL A 87 7.26 -3.78 -12.58
CA VAL A 87 7.36 -3.38 -11.18
C VAL A 87 5.99 -3.51 -10.51
N GLY A 88 6.00 -3.97 -9.27
CA GLY A 88 4.80 -4.09 -8.44
C GLY A 88 4.93 -3.33 -7.13
N GLN A 89 3.91 -2.54 -6.79
CA GLN A 89 3.87 -1.83 -5.52
C GLN A 89 3.28 -2.74 -4.43
N SER A 90 3.99 -2.97 -3.32
CA SER A 90 3.50 -3.81 -2.22
C SER A 90 3.08 -5.22 -2.71
N ILE A 91 1.85 -5.67 -2.41
CA ILE A 91 1.29 -6.92 -2.94
C ILE A 91 1.28 -6.99 -4.48
N GLY A 92 1.36 -5.83 -5.14
CA GLY A 92 1.53 -5.68 -6.58
C GLY A 92 2.69 -6.46 -7.19
N GLU A 93 3.71 -6.74 -6.38
CA GLU A 93 4.85 -7.56 -6.80
C GLU A 93 4.44 -9.01 -7.09
N LEU A 94 3.45 -9.55 -6.37
CA LEU A 94 2.91 -10.89 -6.66
C LEU A 94 2.23 -10.92 -8.04
N TRP A 95 1.49 -9.86 -8.40
CA TRP A 95 0.90 -9.73 -9.73
C TRP A 95 1.99 -9.61 -10.79
N ALA A 96 3.07 -8.88 -10.48
CA ALA A 96 4.21 -8.71 -11.38
C ALA A 96 4.93 -10.03 -11.63
N LEU A 97 5.11 -10.90 -10.61
CA LEU A 97 5.68 -12.24 -10.77
C LEU A 97 4.83 -13.12 -11.68
N ALA A 98 3.50 -13.09 -11.51
CA ALA A 98 2.58 -13.86 -12.34
C ALA A 98 2.58 -13.37 -13.80
N ALA A 99 2.42 -12.06 -14.01
CA ALA A 99 2.49 -11.42 -15.32
C ALA A 99 3.83 -11.67 -16.02
N ALA A 100 4.93 -11.60 -15.26
CA ALA A 100 6.26 -11.87 -15.79
C ALA A 100 6.51 -13.36 -16.12
N GLY A 101 5.60 -14.27 -15.73
CA GLY A 101 5.74 -15.72 -15.91
C GLY A 101 6.67 -16.41 -14.92
N HIS A 102 7.05 -15.74 -13.81
CA HIS A 102 7.86 -16.35 -12.74
C HIS A 102 7.05 -17.32 -11.90
N LEU A 103 5.74 -17.08 -11.79
CA LEU A 103 4.80 -17.85 -10.97
C LEU A 103 3.52 -18.14 -11.78
N PRO A 104 2.98 -19.38 -11.78
CA PRO A 104 1.70 -19.67 -12.40
C PRO A 104 0.56 -18.82 -11.82
N VAL A 105 -0.42 -18.47 -12.65
CA VAL A 105 -1.53 -17.58 -12.29
C VAL A 105 -2.35 -18.14 -11.12
N GLU A 106 -2.67 -19.43 -11.17
CA GLU A 106 -3.41 -20.13 -10.13
C GLU A 106 -2.65 -20.17 -8.79
N ASP A 107 -1.32 -20.28 -8.84
CA ASP A 107 -0.47 -20.31 -7.65
C ASP A 107 -0.30 -18.91 -7.05
N ALA A 108 -0.23 -17.87 -7.89
CA ALA A 108 -0.27 -16.48 -7.46
C ALA A 108 -1.59 -16.14 -6.75
N ALA A 109 -2.72 -16.59 -7.29
CA ALA A 109 -4.03 -16.43 -6.65
C ALA A 109 -4.08 -17.14 -5.27
N ARG A 110 -3.62 -18.39 -5.19
CA ARG A 110 -3.54 -19.14 -3.92
C ARG A 110 -2.62 -18.45 -2.91
N LEU A 111 -1.48 -17.94 -3.35
CA LEU A 111 -0.52 -17.25 -2.50
C LEU A 111 -1.07 -15.91 -1.99
N ALA A 112 -1.82 -15.17 -2.81
CA ALA A 112 -2.51 -13.95 -2.39
C ALA A 112 -3.52 -14.22 -1.28
N VAL A 113 -4.33 -15.27 -1.43
CA VAL A 113 -5.29 -15.70 -0.41
C VAL A 113 -4.57 -16.19 0.85
N ALA A 114 -3.55 -17.03 0.72
CA ALA A 114 -2.76 -17.52 1.86
C ALA A 114 -2.11 -16.37 2.65
N ARG A 115 -1.57 -15.37 1.94
CA ARG A 115 -1.04 -14.13 2.54
C ARG A 115 -2.12 -13.38 3.31
N SER A 116 -3.29 -13.17 2.71
CA SER A 116 -4.42 -12.49 3.36
C SER A 116 -4.85 -13.22 4.63
N GLN A 117 -5.03 -14.53 4.57
CA GLN A 117 -5.39 -15.35 5.73
C GLN A 117 -4.31 -15.34 6.82
N ALA A 118 -3.02 -15.37 6.46
CA ALA A 118 -1.93 -15.28 7.41
C ALA A 118 -1.92 -13.97 8.18
N LEU A 119 -2.28 -12.86 7.52
CA LEU A 119 -2.47 -11.55 8.15
C LEU A 119 -3.73 -11.51 9.02
N THR A 120 -4.88 -11.97 8.49
CA THR A 120 -6.18 -11.95 9.18
C THR A 120 -6.20 -12.82 10.44
N ARG A 121 -5.40 -13.89 10.49
CA ARG A 121 -5.24 -14.69 11.72
C ARG A 121 -4.52 -13.95 12.85
N GLN A 122 -3.81 -12.87 12.53
CA GLN A 122 -3.18 -12.07 13.56
C GLN A 122 -4.17 -11.05 14.11
N SER A 123 -4.26 -10.94 15.45
CA SER A 123 -5.09 -9.95 16.12
C SER A 123 -4.40 -8.58 16.25
N TRP A 124 -3.77 -8.10 15.17
CA TRP A 124 -3.08 -6.81 15.19
C TRP A 124 -4.07 -5.64 15.08
N ARG A 125 -3.94 -4.67 15.99
CA ARG A 125 -4.65 -3.38 15.93
C ARG A 125 -3.70 -2.29 15.47
N GLY A 126 -3.54 -2.17 14.16
CA GLY A 126 -2.71 -1.13 13.56
C GLY A 126 -3.31 -0.55 12.30
N LYS A 127 -2.75 0.59 11.90
CA LYS A 127 -3.16 1.35 10.72
C LYS A 127 -1.93 1.77 9.92
N MET A 128 -2.19 2.26 8.71
CA MET A 128 -1.19 2.90 7.87
C MET A 128 -1.68 4.31 7.56
N LEU A 129 -0.76 5.26 7.55
CA LEU A 129 -1.03 6.68 7.29
C LEU A 129 -0.15 7.15 6.14
N ALA A 130 -0.77 7.58 5.04
CA ALA A 130 -0.07 8.34 4.02
C ALA A 130 0.20 9.75 4.54
N VAL A 131 1.44 10.24 4.36
CA VAL A 131 1.88 11.56 4.78
C VAL A 131 2.56 12.26 3.60
N GLY A 132 2.21 13.52 3.38
CA GLY A 132 2.62 14.39 2.28
C GLY A 132 4.05 14.93 2.38
N VAL A 133 5.01 14.08 2.75
CA VAL A 133 6.42 14.41 2.96
C VAL A 133 7.35 13.34 2.39
N ASP A 134 8.62 13.69 2.25
CA ASP A 134 9.67 12.76 1.87
C ASP A 134 9.97 11.72 2.96
N GLY A 135 10.61 10.62 2.56
CA GLY A 135 10.92 9.50 3.45
C GLY A 135 11.74 9.90 4.66
N ARG A 136 12.69 10.84 4.56
CA ARG A 136 13.52 11.23 5.71
C ARG A 136 12.71 11.92 6.79
N ARG A 137 11.76 12.78 6.40
CA ARG A 137 10.85 13.45 7.34
C ARG A 137 9.89 12.46 8.00
N ALA A 138 9.30 11.55 7.22
CA ALA A 138 8.42 10.51 7.75
C ALA A 138 9.15 9.56 8.70
N GLU A 139 10.37 9.14 8.35
CA GLU A 139 11.23 8.30 9.19
C GLU A 139 11.63 9.02 10.48
N SER A 140 12.01 10.30 10.40
CA SER A 140 12.34 11.10 11.58
C SER A 140 11.14 11.22 12.52
N LEU A 141 9.93 11.44 11.99
CA LEU A 141 8.72 11.51 12.81
C LEU A 141 8.44 10.19 13.52
N ALA A 142 8.53 9.05 12.82
CA ALA A 142 8.37 7.74 13.45
C ALA A 142 9.47 7.47 14.49
N GLY A 143 10.71 7.86 14.20
CA GLY A 143 11.87 7.69 15.07
C GLY A 143 11.82 8.54 16.35
N LEU A 144 11.22 9.72 16.32
CA LEU A 144 11.03 10.57 17.51
C LEU A 144 10.10 9.93 18.55
N ILE A 145 9.16 9.08 18.10
CA ILE A 145 8.27 8.33 18.98
C ILE A 145 8.97 7.07 19.53
N ASP A 146 10.01 6.58 18.83
CA ASP A 146 10.88 5.46 19.23
C ASP A 146 10.12 4.18 19.61
N HIS A 147 9.19 3.76 18.73
CA HIS A 147 8.42 2.53 18.93
C HIS A 147 8.81 1.45 17.91
N PRO A 148 9.12 0.20 18.32
CA PRO A 148 9.70 -0.84 17.44
C PRO A 148 8.79 -1.30 16.28
N HIS A 149 7.50 -0.96 16.33
CA HIS A 149 6.51 -1.29 15.31
C HIS A 149 5.94 -0.08 14.57
N LEU A 150 6.39 1.14 14.90
CA LEU A 150 6.01 2.35 14.17
C LEU A 150 7.15 2.72 13.22
N VAL A 151 6.96 2.45 11.93
CA VAL A 151 8.05 2.58 10.95
C VAL A 151 7.57 3.25 9.67
N LEU A 152 8.51 3.84 8.94
CA LEU A 152 8.32 4.18 7.53
C LEU A 152 8.20 2.89 6.71
N ALA A 153 6.97 2.62 6.26
CA ALA A 153 6.57 1.46 5.49
C ALA A 153 6.84 1.62 3.99
N CYS A 154 6.49 2.79 3.42
CA CYS A 154 6.63 3.03 1.99
C CYS A 154 7.22 4.41 1.70
N GLU A 155 8.15 4.46 0.74
CA GLU A 155 8.65 5.67 0.09
C GLU A 155 8.15 5.67 -1.35
N ASN A 156 6.99 6.30 -1.58
CA ASN A 156 6.27 6.17 -2.84
C ASN A 156 6.71 7.22 -3.87
N ALA A 157 6.78 8.48 -3.45
CA ALA A 157 7.15 9.62 -4.29
C ALA A 157 7.91 10.67 -3.45
N PRO A 158 8.51 11.72 -4.04
CA PRO A 158 9.32 12.69 -3.30
C PRO A 158 8.58 13.40 -2.16
N ARG A 159 7.24 13.48 -2.25
CA ARG A 159 6.37 14.07 -1.22
C ARG A 159 5.26 13.11 -0.80
N GLN A 160 5.46 11.81 -0.92
CA GLN A 160 4.48 10.82 -0.48
C GLN A 160 5.18 9.63 0.19
N SER A 161 5.01 9.55 1.50
CA SER A 161 5.49 8.45 2.34
C SER A 161 4.34 7.79 3.10
N VAL A 162 4.50 6.56 3.56
CA VAL A 162 3.51 5.86 4.39
C VAL A 162 4.15 5.39 5.67
N ILE A 163 3.57 5.76 6.82
CA ILE A 163 3.95 5.26 8.13
C ILE A 163 2.98 4.14 8.54
N SER A 164 3.51 3.04 9.07
CA SER A 164 2.73 1.87 9.49
C SER A 164 3.04 1.54 10.95
N GLY A 165 2.00 1.24 11.73
CA GLY A 165 2.19 0.87 13.13
C GLY A 165 0.90 0.75 13.94
N PRO A 166 1.01 0.69 15.29
CA PRO A 166 -0.13 0.63 16.18
C PRO A 166 -1.09 1.78 15.97
N GLU A 167 -2.39 1.50 16.03
CA GLU A 167 -3.46 2.45 15.71
C GLU A 167 -3.37 3.76 16.53
N GLU A 168 -3.12 3.65 17.84
CA GLU A 168 -2.96 4.81 18.72
C GLU A 168 -1.76 5.69 18.34
N LEU A 169 -0.66 5.06 17.91
CA LEU A 169 0.54 5.80 17.50
C LEU A 169 0.36 6.44 16.14
N ILE A 170 -0.38 5.80 15.22
CA ILE A 170 -0.76 6.40 13.95
C ILE A 170 -1.62 7.65 14.16
N ARG A 171 -2.61 7.61 15.08
CA ARG A 171 -3.36 8.83 15.46
C ARG A 171 -2.47 9.92 16.03
N HIS A 172 -1.43 9.55 16.78
CA HIS A 172 -0.46 10.52 17.28
C HIS A 172 0.37 11.13 16.14
N VAL A 173 0.87 10.32 15.21
CA VAL A 173 1.57 10.77 14.00
C VAL A 173 0.70 11.71 13.17
N GLU A 174 -0.58 11.39 12.98
CA GLU A 174 -1.53 12.24 12.26
C GLU A 174 -1.68 13.62 12.90
N ARG A 175 -1.90 13.69 14.22
CA ARG A 175 -1.97 14.98 14.93
C ARG A 175 -0.69 15.80 14.81
N VAL A 176 0.48 15.16 14.82
CA VAL A 176 1.76 15.85 14.61
C VAL A 176 1.88 16.33 13.17
N ALA A 177 1.48 15.53 12.18
CA ALA A 177 1.44 15.94 10.78
C ALA A 177 0.53 17.15 10.58
N ASP A 178 -0.67 17.16 11.16
CA ASP A 178 -1.61 18.28 11.10
C ASP A 178 -1.03 19.55 11.73
N ALA A 179 -0.40 19.43 12.91
CA ALA A 179 0.27 20.55 13.57
C ALA A 179 1.44 21.13 12.75
N LEU A 180 2.06 20.31 11.90
CA LEU A 180 3.13 20.70 10.98
C LEU A 180 2.61 21.14 9.60
N GLY A 181 1.29 21.11 9.37
CA GLY A 181 0.66 21.43 8.08
C GLY A 181 0.99 20.42 6.98
N TRP A 182 1.30 19.17 7.33
CA TRP A 182 1.58 18.09 6.38
C TRP A 182 0.28 17.38 6.01
N PRO A 183 -0.08 17.30 4.71
CA PRO A 183 -1.22 16.50 4.29
C PRO A 183 -1.09 15.07 4.80
N SER A 184 -2.17 14.52 5.37
CA SER A 184 -2.16 13.20 5.99
C SER A 184 -3.51 12.52 5.77
N LEU A 185 -3.45 11.20 5.54
CA LEU A 185 -4.61 10.41 5.17
C LEU A 185 -4.48 8.97 5.69
N PRO A 186 -5.39 8.51 6.56
CA PRO A 186 -5.46 7.12 6.97
C PRO A 186 -5.80 6.22 5.79
N LEU A 187 -5.02 5.15 5.59
CA LEU A 187 -5.27 4.21 4.51
C LEU A 187 -6.34 3.19 4.93
N ASP A 188 -7.34 2.97 4.08
CA ASP A 188 -8.29 1.88 4.23
C ASP A 188 -7.67 0.56 3.75
N VAL A 189 -6.79 0.03 4.59
CA VAL A 189 -6.18 -1.28 4.40
C VAL A 189 -6.46 -2.15 5.62
N PRO A 190 -6.71 -3.45 5.43
CA PRO A 190 -7.15 -4.32 6.51
C PRO A 190 -6.06 -4.55 7.57
N HIS A 191 -4.79 -4.37 7.20
CA HIS A 191 -3.64 -4.74 8.04
C HIS A 191 -2.50 -3.70 7.94
N PRO A 192 -1.81 -3.39 9.05
CA PRO A 192 -0.61 -2.55 9.05
C PRO A 192 0.56 -3.35 8.47
N THR A 193 0.72 -3.35 7.15
CA THR A 193 1.81 -4.08 6.48
C THR A 193 3.11 -3.25 6.43
N HIS A 194 4.21 -3.87 6.01
CA HIS A 194 5.54 -3.25 5.89
C HIS A 194 6.09 -2.75 7.23
N THR A 195 5.86 -3.53 8.29
CA THR A 195 6.30 -3.25 9.66
C THR A 195 6.78 -4.52 10.36
N PRO A 196 7.75 -4.43 11.29
CA PRO A 196 8.21 -5.57 12.08
C PRO A 196 7.09 -6.33 12.82
N ALA A 197 5.95 -5.68 13.08
CA ALA A 197 4.77 -6.33 13.67
C ALA A 197 4.26 -7.53 12.83
N MET A 198 4.46 -7.52 11.50
CA MET A 198 4.02 -8.60 10.62
C MET A 198 4.94 -9.82 10.60
N ALA A 199 5.99 -9.86 11.42
CA ALA A 199 6.96 -10.95 11.43
C ALA A 199 6.32 -12.33 11.71
N GLN A 200 5.28 -12.41 12.56
CA GLN A 200 4.57 -13.66 12.80
C GLN A 200 3.75 -14.07 11.57
N ALA A 201 3.01 -13.16 10.95
CA ALA A 201 2.28 -13.45 9.70
C ALA A 201 3.23 -13.92 8.58
N ALA A 202 4.41 -13.34 8.48
CA ALA A 202 5.44 -13.76 7.53
C ALA A 202 5.96 -15.18 7.82
N ARG A 203 6.13 -15.55 9.09
CA ARG A 203 6.49 -16.93 9.47
C ARG A 203 5.36 -17.91 9.16
N ASP A 204 4.13 -17.56 9.52
CA ASP A 204 2.96 -18.39 9.28
C ASP A 204 2.73 -18.60 7.79
N LEU A 205 2.94 -17.57 6.97
CA LEU A 205 2.85 -17.70 5.51
C LEU A 205 3.89 -18.67 4.98
N ARG A 206 5.16 -18.56 5.38
CA ARG A 206 6.20 -19.52 4.97
C ARG A 206 5.88 -20.96 5.37
N ALA A 207 5.27 -21.14 6.55
CA ALA A 207 4.94 -22.46 7.07
C ALA A 207 3.71 -23.08 6.38
N THR A 208 2.77 -22.26 5.90
CA THR A 208 1.45 -22.73 5.43
C THR A 208 1.19 -22.51 3.95
N ALA A 209 1.98 -21.68 3.27
CA ALA A 209 1.85 -21.47 1.84
C ALA A 209 2.08 -22.78 1.07
N PRO A 210 1.34 -23.00 -0.02
CA PRO A 210 1.62 -24.13 -0.89
C PRO A 210 3.04 -24.02 -1.47
N ARG A 211 3.67 -25.18 -1.73
CA ARG A 211 4.87 -25.19 -2.57
C ARG A 211 4.45 -24.80 -3.98
N VAL A 212 5.02 -23.69 -4.46
CA VAL A 212 4.73 -23.17 -5.80
C VAL A 212 5.87 -23.52 -6.74
N ALA A 213 5.55 -23.90 -7.97
CA ALA A 213 6.57 -23.98 -9.01
C ALA A 213 6.93 -22.57 -9.45
N TYR A 214 8.21 -22.25 -9.55
CA TYR A 214 8.67 -20.95 -10.04
C TYR A 214 9.90 -21.08 -10.94
N GLY A 215 10.17 -20.05 -11.73
CA GLY A 215 11.28 -20.02 -12.67
C GLY A 215 11.62 -18.60 -13.09
N SER A 216 12.53 -18.46 -14.07
CA SER A 216 13.08 -17.16 -14.48
C SER A 216 12.09 -16.20 -15.14
N GLY A 217 10.87 -16.65 -15.43
CA GLY A 217 9.88 -15.92 -16.21
C GLY A 217 10.32 -15.55 -17.63
N ARG A 218 9.45 -14.81 -18.32
CA ARG A 218 9.70 -14.19 -19.63
C ARG A 218 10.23 -12.77 -19.50
N TRP A 219 9.80 -12.05 -18.47
CA TRP A 219 10.18 -10.65 -18.27
C TRP A 219 10.86 -10.43 -16.91
N ARG A 220 11.69 -9.37 -16.85
CA ARG A 220 12.34 -8.92 -15.62
C ARG A 220 11.31 -8.36 -14.65
N VAL A 221 11.42 -8.73 -13.37
CA VAL A 221 10.66 -8.09 -12.28
C VAL A 221 11.62 -7.27 -11.41
N ARG A 222 11.41 -5.96 -11.31
CA ARG A 222 12.18 -5.06 -10.44
C ARG A 222 11.47 -4.94 -9.10
N SER A 223 12.12 -5.40 -8.04
CA SER A 223 11.55 -5.41 -6.69
C SER A 223 11.82 -4.12 -5.92
N PRO A 224 10.78 -3.38 -5.47
CA PRO A 224 10.99 -2.13 -4.74
C PRO A 224 11.49 -2.30 -3.31
N TRP A 225 11.33 -3.47 -2.69
CA TRP A 225 11.80 -3.69 -1.33
C TRP A 225 13.16 -4.40 -1.29
N LEU A 226 13.44 -5.30 -2.25
CA LEU A 226 14.79 -5.85 -2.42
C LEU A 226 15.78 -4.80 -2.98
N GLY A 227 15.30 -3.84 -3.79
CA GLY A 227 16.16 -2.88 -4.49
C GLY A 227 16.98 -3.52 -5.63
N ARG A 228 16.58 -4.70 -6.09
CA ARG A 228 17.21 -5.44 -7.19
C ARG A 228 16.16 -6.16 -8.01
N ASP A 229 16.62 -6.83 -9.07
CA ASP A 229 15.74 -7.70 -9.85
C ASP A 229 15.49 -9.00 -9.10
N VAL A 230 14.28 -9.52 -9.27
CA VAL A 230 13.94 -10.86 -8.81
C VAL A 230 14.68 -11.87 -9.68
N GLY A 231 15.43 -12.76 -9.02
CA GLY A 231 16.18 -13.85 -9.65
C GLY A 231 15.46 -15.17 -9.47
N ASN A 232 16.17 -16.17 -8.93
CA ASN A 232 15.57 -17.45 -8.52
C ASN A 232 15.07 -17.40 -7.07
N ASP A 233 14.59 -16.24 -6.62
CA ASP A 233 14.06 -16.07 -5.28
C ASP A 233 12.74 -16.83 -5.14
N ASP A 234 12.52 -17.51 -4.02
CA ASP A 234 11.26 -18.21 -3.76
C ASP A 234 10.10 -17.20 -3.63
N PRO A 235 9.04 -17.29 -4.45
CA PRO A 235 7.91 -16.37 -4.39
C PRO A 235 7.23 -16.31 -3.02
N VAL A 236 7.20 -17.40 -2.27
CA VAL A 236 6.66 -17.42 -0.91
C VAL A 236 7.53 -16.56 0.01
N ASP A 237 8.87 -16.72 -0.08
CA ASP A 237 9.79 -15.90 0.71
C ASP A 237 9.77 -14.43 0.31
N LEU A 238 9.59 -14.13 -0.97
CA LEU A 238 9.44 -12.76 -1.45
C LEU A 238 8.20 -12.11 -0.84
N VAL A 239 7.04 -12.76 -1.00
CA VAL A 239 5.76 -12.22 -0.52
C VAL A 239 5.74 -12.13 1.01
N ALA A 240 6.32 -13.11 1.71
CA ALA A 240 6.42 -13.10 3.17
C ALA A 240 7.42 -12.04 3.68
N GLY A 241 8.58 -11.91 3.02
CA GLY A 241 9.59 -10.91 3.38
C GLY A 241 9.08 -9.48 3.22
N ALA A 242 8.36 -9.23 2.12
CA ALA A 242 7.74 -7.95 1.84
C ALA A 242 6.82 -7.47 2.97
N LEU A 243 6.13 -8.36 3.71
CA LEU A 243 5.24 -7.96 4.82
C LEU A 243 5.92 -7.13 5.90
N THR A 244 7.23 -7.24 6.05
CA THR A 244 8.02 -6.54 7.09
C THR A 244 8.98 -5.51 6.52
N ALA A 245 9.20 -5.51 5.21
CA ALA A 245 10.21 -4.71 4.55
C ALA A 245 9.67 -3.34 4.13
N ARG A 246 10.55 -2.34 4.05
CA ARG A 246 10.21 -1.04 3.46
C ARG A 246 10.10 -1.15 1.93
N VAL A 247 9.04 -0.58 1.36
CA VAL A 247 8.84 -0.47 -0.09
C VAL A 247 9.44 0.84 -0.61
N ARG A 248 10.46 0.78 -1.47
CA ARG A 248 11.17 1.96 -2.01
C ARG A 248 10.79 2.22 -3.48
N MET A 249 9.53 2.55 -3.73
CA MET A 249 9.02 2.82 -5.08
C MET A 249 9.72 4.03 -5.72
N LEU A 250 9.91 5.12 -4.98
CA LEU A 250 10.60 6.32 -5.47
C LEU A 250 11.98 6.01 -6.06
N GLN A 251 12.79 5.26 -5.31
CA GLN A 251 14.11 4.85 -5.76
C GLN A 251 14.00 3.94 -6.99
N THR A 252 13.09 2.97 -6.95
CA THR A 252 12.90 1.99 -8.02
C THR A 252 12.55 2.66 -9.35
N VAL A 253 11.62 3.61 -9.34
CA VAL A 253 11.22 4.36 -10.54
C VAL A 253 12.39 5.15 -11.11
N ARG A 254 13.12 5.86 -10.24
CA ARG A 254 14.29 6.66 -10.66
C ARG A 254 15.41 5.80 -11.26
N GLU A 255 15.64 4.62 -10.70
CA GLU A 255 16.63 3.67 -11.23
C GLU A 255 16.20 3.08 -12.58
N LEU A 256 14.91 2.75 -12.75
CA LEU A 256 14.38 2.30 -14.03
C LEU A 256 14.49 3.39 -15.09
N HIS A 257 14.14 4.63 -14.76
CA HIS A 257 14.29 5.76 -15.66
C HIS A 257 15.76 6.05 -16.01
N ALA A 258 16.65 6.06 -15.01
CA ALA A 258 18.09 6.24 -15.25
C ALA A 258 18.71 5.14 -16.12
N ALA A 259 18.10 3.95 -16.16
CA ALA A 259 18.51 2.87 -17.03
C ALA A 259 17.89 2.95 -18.44
N GLY A 260 16.95 3.88 -18.69
CA GLY A 260 16.34 4.16 -20.00
C GLY A 260 14.84 3.90 -20.12
N ALA A 261 14.11 3.69 -19.02
CA ALA A 261 12.65 3.57 -19.06
C ALA A 261 11.97 4.96 -19.09
N ASP A 262 11.29 5.27 -20.18
CA ASP A 262 10.64 6.59 -20.39
C ASP A 262 9.11 6.53 -20.48
N VAL A 263 8.55 5.32 -20.60
CA VAL A 263 7.10 5.06 -20.63
C VAL A 263 6.75 4.06 -19.53
N PHE A 264 5.83 4.44 -18.66
CA PHE A 264 5.33 3.61 -17.56
C PHE A 264 3.84 3.33 -17.77
N VAL A 265 3.50 2.04 -17.78
CA VAL A 265 2.12 1.58 -17.99
C VAL A 265 1.62 0.94 -16.70
N GLU A 266 0.53 1.46 -16.14
CA GLU A 266 -0.13 0.87 -14.99
C GLU A 266 -1.23 -0.09 -15.43
N CYS A 267 -0.92 -1.38 -15.38
CA CYS A 267 -1.92 -2.43 -15.55
C CYS A 267 -2.80 -2.51 -14.29
N GLY A 268 -3.84 -1.69 -14.25
CA GLY A 268 -4.83 -1.56 -13.19
C GLY A 268 -5.95 -0.62 -13.65
N GLU A 269 -7.02 -0.51 -12.87
CA GLU A 269 -8.12 0.41 -13.19
C GLU A 269 -7.81 1.86 -12.76
N TRP A 270 -7.10 2.01 -11.64
CA TRP A 270 -6.92 3.29 -10.97
C TRP A 270 -5.50 3.86 -11.17
N PRO A 271 -5.35 5.17 -11.44
CA PRO A 271 -4.05 5.82 -11.63
C PRO A 271 -3.35 6.12 -10.30
N VAL A 272 -2.85 5.09 -9.62
CA VAL A 272 -2.20 5.24 -8.31
C VAL A 272 -0.68 5.25 -8.46
N VAL A 273 -0.11 4.21 -9.08
CA VAL A 273 1.34 4.07 -9.20
C VAL A 273 1.91 5.04 -10.23
N THR A 274 1.20 5.29 -11.32
CA THR A 274 1.57 6.26 -12.37
C THR A 274 1.73 7.67 -11.82
N LYS A 275 0.90 8.09 -10.86
CA LYS A 275 1.07 9.39 -10.18
C LYS A 275 2.31 9.44 -9.31
N PHE A 276 2.67 8.33 -8.66
CA PHE A 276 3.97 8.25 -7.98
C PHE A 276 5.12 8.37 -8.97
N VAL A 277 4.99 7.78 -10.16
CA VAL A 277 5.99 7.86 -11.22
C VAL A 277 6.16 9.29 -11.74
N GLU A 278 5.08 9.97 -12.11
CA GLU A 278 5.08 11.35 -12.58
C GLU A 278 5.69 12.30 -11.56
N ALA A 279 5.32 12.14 -10.28
CA ALA A 279 5.88 12.92 -9.19
C ALA A 279 7.37 12.62 -8.95
N SER A 280 7.84 11.42 -9.27
CA SER A 280 9.22 10.97 -9.06
C SER A 280 10.17 11.44 -10.17
N VAL A 281 9.67 11.48 -11.40
CA VAL A 281 10.40 11.82 -12.64
C VAL A 281 9.54 12.76 -13.49
N PRO A 282 9.74 14.10 -13.37
CA PRO A 282 9.00 15.06 -14.18
C PRO A 282 9.22 14.85 -15.69
N GLY A 283 8.14 14.87 -16.47
CA GLY A 283 8.20 14.72 -17.94
C GLY A 283 8.24 13.28 -18.44
N VAL A 284 8.23 12.29 -17.54
CA VAL A 284 8.05 10.88 -17.90
C VAL A 284 6.63 10.65 -18.45
N ARG A 285 6.47 9.65 -19.32
CA ARG A 285 5.16 9.30 -19.88
C ARG A 285 4.51 8.21 -19.04
N CYS A 286 3.26 8.44 -18.64
CA CYS A 286 2.46 7.49 -17.88
C CYS A 286 1.16 7.19 -18.62
N VAL A 287 0.72 5.94 -18.61
CA VAL A 287 -0.55 5.51 -19.21
C VAL A 287 -1.25 4.53 -18.27
N VAL A 288 -2.54 4.72 -18.06
CA VAL A 288 -3.43 3.74 -17.42
C VAL A 288 -4.40 3.24 -18.48
N PRO A 289 -4.15 2.08 -19.11
CA PRO A 289 -4.88 1.67 -20.31
C PRO A 289 -6.40 1.64 -20.12
N LEU A 290 -6.89 1.22 -18.95
CA LEU A 290 -8.32 1.13 -18.67
C LEU A 290 -9.01 2.49 -18.44
N SER A 291 -8.25 3.58 -18.36
CA SER A 291 -8.77 4.95 -18.33
C SER A 291 -8.91 5.57 -19.72
N GLU A 292 -8.41 4.89 -20.76
CA GLU A 292 -8.36 5.39 -22.14
C GLU A 292 -9.50 4.81 -22.99
N SER A 293 -9.99 5.60 -23.96
CA SER A 293 -11.00 5.12 -24.92
C SER A 293 -10.44 4.06 -25.88
N ASP A 294 -9.13 4.12 -26.17
CA ASP A 294 -8.38 3.07 -26.88
C ASP A 294 -7.19 2.63 -26.02
N PRO A 295 -7.38 1.64 -25.12
CA PRO A 295 -6.36 1.19 -24.18
C PRO A 295 -5.03 0.79 -24.83
N VAL A 296 -5.09 0.19 -26.02
CA VAL A 296 -3.93 -0.35 -26.74
C VAL A 296 -3.28 0.75 -27.57
N GLY A 297 -4.08 1.53 -28.30
CA GLY A 297 -3.59 2.66 -29.09
C GLY A 297 -2.87 3.70 -28.23
N ALA A 298 -3.39 4.01 -27.04
CA ALA A 298 -2.76 4.93 -26.11
C ALA A 298 -1.35 4.48 -25.70
N VAL A 299 -1.12 3.17 -25.50
CA VAL A 299 0.21 2.64 -25.17
C VAL A 299 1.11 2.57 -26.41
N ARG A 300 0.58 2.14 -27.56
CA ARG A 300 1.35 2.04 -28.82
C ARG A 300 1.88 3.39 -29.30
N ALA A 301 1.08 4.44 -29.17
CA ALA A 301 1.48 5.80 -29.53
C ALA A 301 2.82 6.22 -28.88
N TRP A 302 3.08 5.75 -27.66
CA TRP A 302 4.33 6.03 -26.95
C TRP A 302 5.42 4.97 -27.14
N ALA A 303 5.02 3.73 -27.40
CA ALA A 303 5.95 2.63 -27.65
C ALA A 303 6.69 2.76 -28.99
N GLU A 304 6.02 3.29 -30.04
CA GLU A 304 6.62 3.49 -31.37
C GLU A 304 7.71 4.59 -31.38
N GLU A 305 7.58 5.59 -30.50
CA GLU A 305 8.59 6.64 -30.32
C GLU A 305 9.79 6.19 -29.47
N SER A 306 9.63 5.09 -28.72
CA SER A 306 10.68 4.57 -27.84
C SER A 306 11.68 3.76 -28.65
N THR A 307 12.83 4.36 -28.99
CA THR A 307 13.92 3.63 -29.64
C THR A 307 14.47 2.59 -28.66
N ALA A 308 14.47 1.31 -29.05
CA ALA A 308 15.13 0.24 -28.30
C ALA A 308 16.66 0.47 -28.28
N ILE A 309 17.16 1.28 -27.35
CA ILE A 309 18.58 1.58 -27.18
C ILE A 309 18.99 1.29 -25.72
N GLY A 310 19.52 0.08 -25.49
CA GLY A 310 20.30 -0.31 -24.29
C GLY A 310 19.51 -0.70 -23.03
N PRO A 311 20.21 -0.95 -21.90
CA PRO A 311 20.79 -2.23 -21.45
C PRO A 311 19.75 -3.28 -20.98
N PHE A 312 18.45 -3.07 -21.19
CA PHE A 312 17.38 -3.93 -20.72
C PHE A 312 17.16 -5.12 -21.66
N TYR A 313 18.11 -6.05 -21.71
CA TYR A 313 17.88 -7.31 -22.42
C TYR A 313 16.94 -8.22 -21.62
N SER A 314 15.79 -8.55 -22.21
CA SER A 314 15.01 -9.73 -21.86
C SER A 314 15.94 -10.94 -21.90
N ARG A 315 16.09 -11.65 -20.78
CA ARG A 315 16.93 -12.85 -20.73
C ARG A 315 16.36 -13.84 -21.77
N PRO A 316 17.16 -14.37 -22.72
CA PRO A 316 16.63 -15.30 -23.71
C PRO A 316 16.12 -16.58 -23.02
N PRO A 317 15.11 -17.27 -23.58
CA PRO A 317 14.50 -18.43 -22.97
C PRO A 317 15.56 -19.49 -22.67
N VAL A 318 15.60 -19.93 -21.41
CA VAL A 318 16.47 -21.03 -20.97
C VAL A 318 16.06 -22.29 -21.74
N ARG A 319 17.03 -22.93 -22.41
CA ARG A 319 16.78 -24.16 -23.16
C ARG A 319 16.37 -25.28 -22.18
N PRO A 320 15.51 -26.23 -22.59
CA PRO A 320 15.01 -27.30 -21.71
C PRO A 320 16.08 -28.23 -21.10
N SER A 321 17.36 -28.08 -21.46
CA SER A 321 18.47 -28.94 -21.02
C SER A 321 19.02 -28.61 -19.63
N ASP A 322 18.68 -27.47 -19.02
CA ASP A 322 19.27 -27.07 -17.72
C ASP A 322 18.49 -27.63 -16.50
N ARG A 323 17.56 -28.56 -16.72
CA ARG A 323 16.68 -29.12 -15.67
C ARG A 323 17.27 -30.25 -14.82
N LEU A 324 18.58 -30.48 -14.84
CA LEU A 324 19.21 -31.51 -14.02
C LEU A 324 20.49 -31.00 -13.38
N LEU A 325 20.35 -30.45 -12.16
CA LEU A 325 21.38 -30.61 -11.14
C LEU A 325 20.71 -31.10 -9.85
N PRO A 326 21.29 -32.12 -9.18
CA PRO A 326 20.62 -32.86 -8.12
C PRO A 326 20.52 -32.03 -6.84
N SER A 327 19.40 -32.21 -6.14
CA SER A 327 19.17 -31.73 -4.77
C SER A 327 20.38 -32.03 -3.87
N ALA A 328 21.09 -30.99 -3.46
CA ALA A 328 22.04 -31.10 -2.37
C ALA A 328 21.26 -31.42 -1.08
N ARG A 329 21.48 -32.62 -0.54
CA ARG A 329 21.02 -32.96 0.81
C ARG A 329 21.70 -32.01 1.79
N VAL A 330 20.92 -31.18 2.46
CA VAL A 330 21.37 -30.46 3.65
C VAL A 330 21.51 -31.52 4.75
N SER A 331 22.74 -31.90 5.06
CA SER A 331 23.05 -32.63 6.28
C SER A 331 22.73 -31.74 7.48
N ALA A 332 22.02 -32.30 8.46
CA ALA A 332 21.75 -31.64 9.74
C ALA A 332 23.07 -31.24 10.43
N PRO A 333 23.12 -30.12 11.16
CA PRO A 333 24.30 -29.74 11.92
C PRO A 333 24.50 -30.72 13.09
N GLU A 334 25.66 -31.35 13.16
CA GLU A 334 26.14 -32.06 14.35
C GLU A 334 26.29 -31.06 15.52
N PRO A 335 25.92 -31.46 16.76
CA PRO A 335 26.11 -30.60 17.93
C PRO A 335 27.60 -30.45 18.24
N ALA A 336 28.06 -29.20 18.31
CA ALA A 336 29.39 -28.86 18.78
C ALA A 336 29.58 -29.36 20.22
N GLY A 337 30.65 -30.12 20.44
CA GLY A 337 31.04 -30.65 21.75
C GLY A 337 31.36 -29.55 22.76
N PRO A 338 31.31 -29.87 24.07
CA PRO A 338 31.46 -28.88 25.13
C PRO A 338 32.92 -28.39 25.22
N PRO A 339 33.15 -27.10 25.55
CA PRO A 339 34.50 -26.59 25.77
C PRO A 339 35.10 -27.14 27.08
N SER A 340 36.40 -27.44 26.99
CA SER A 340 37.26 -27.99 28.04
C SER A 340 37.34 -27.07 29.26
N ALA A 341 37.11 -27.64 30.45
CA ALA A 341 37.25 -26.97 31.74
C ALA A 341 38.68 -27.14 32.28
N VAL A 342 39.28 -26.05 32.75
CA VAL A 342 40.51 -26.05 33.56
C VAL A 342 40.12 -26.20 35.03
N ALA A 343 40.78 -27.13 35.71
CA ALA A 343 40.47 -27.64 37.04
C ALA A 343 40.93 -26.73 38.20
N VAL A 344 40.20 -26.77 39.33
CA VAL A 344 40.76 -26.61 40.69
C VAL A 344 40.04 -27.54 41.69
N ALA A 345 40.79 -28.54 42.18
CA ALA A 345 40.82 -29.27 43.46
C ALA A 345 39.55 -29.79 44.23
N GLU A 346 39.52 -31.13 44.35
CA GLU A 346 39.08 -32.11 45.41
C GLU A 346 38.58 -31.62 46.80
N ALA A 347 37.83 -32.33 47.66
CA ALA A 347 37.03 -33.59 47.80
C ALA A 347 36.56 -33.65 49.31
N PRO A 348 35.92 -34.70 49.93
CA PRO A 348 35.23 -35.91 49.45
C PRO A 348 33.83 -36.21 50.11
N ALA A 349 33.24 -37.33 49.68
CA ALA A 349 31.89 -37.87 49.92
C ALA A 349 31.64 -38.67 51.23
N ARG A 350 30.36 -38.94 51.58
CA ARG A 350 29.85 -40.17 52.27
C ARG A 350 28.38 -40.48 51.85
N VAL A 351 28.09 -41.61 51.19
CA VAL A 351 27.61 -42.95 51.66
C VAL A 351 26.06 -43.11 51.79
N SER A 352 25.50 -44.11 51.06
CA SER A 352 24.12 -44.64 51.07
C SER A 352 23.78 -45.44 52.37
N VAL A 353 22.56 -45.90 52.73
CA VAL A 353 21.71 -47.04 52.22
C VAL A 353 20.30 -47.07 52.96
N PRO A 354 19.36 -48.08 52.91
CA PRO A 354 17.93 -47.87 52.51
C PRO A 354 16.77 -48.52 53.38
N VAL A 355 15.48 -48.33 52.97
CA VAL A 355 14.25 -49.23 53.08
C VAL A 355 13.66 -49.50 54.52
N PRO A 356 12.35 -49.86 54.81
CA PRO A 356 11.24 -50.48 54.03
C PRO A 356 9.80 -49.87 54.14
N ALA A 357 8.82 -50.58 53.55
CA ALA A 357 7.46 -50.21 53.16
C ALA A 357 6.27 -50.85 53.95
N ALA A 358 5.07 -50.27 53.73
CA ALA A 358 3.69 -50.83 53.74
C ALA A 358 2.97 -51.08 55.11
N PRO A 359 1.61 -51.11 55.23
CA PRO A 359 0.60 -51.46 54.21
C PRO A 359 -0.69 -50.59 54.11
N ALA A 360 -1.55 -51.02 53.18
CA ALA A 360 -2.74 -50.37 52.61
C ALA A 360 -4.06 -50.59 53.37
N TYR A 361 -5.06 -49.72 53.15
CA TYR A 361 -6.49 -50.06 53.21
C TYR A 361 -7.29 -49.26 52.15
N TYR A 362 -8.19 -49.97 51.46
CA TYR A 362 -9.15 -49.46 50.48
C TYR A 362 -10.36 -48.77 51.15
N ALA A 363 -10.83 -47.67 50.56
CA ALA A 363 -12.27 -47.33 50.44
C ALA A 363 -12.47 -46.14 49.47
N GLU A 364 -13.19 -46.37 48.37
CA GLU A 364 -13.93 -45.36 47.59
C GLU A 364 -15.44 -45.48 47.98
N PRO A 365 -16.35 -44.55 47.63
CA PRO A 365 -16.19 -43.26 46.92
C PRO A 365 -17.01 -42.09 47.51
N ALA A 366 -16.62 -40.84 47.21
CA ALA A 366 -17.53 -39.69 47.24
C ALA A 366 -17.06 -38.61 46.25
N ALA A 367 -17.97 -38.16 45.38
CA ALA A 367 -17.72 -37.19 44.33
C ALA A 367 -17.34 -35.80 44.90
N PRO A 368 -16.27 -35.15 44.42
CA PRO A 368 -15.91 -33.80 44.83
C PRO A 368 -16.60 -32.71 43.96
N PRO A 369 -16.81 -31.51 44.52
CA PRO A 369 -17.53 -30.40 43.90
C PRO A 369 -16.65 -29.58 42.93
N ALA A 370 -17.31 -28.74 42.13
CA ALA A 370 -16.71 -27.91 41.08
C ALA A 370 -15.56 -27.00 41.58
N PRO A 371 -14.48 -26.82 40.79
CA PRO A 371 -13.35 -26.00 41.19
C PRO A 371 -13.62 -24.49 41.05
N ALA A 372 -13.20 -23.76 42.08
CA ALA A 372 -13.14 -22.31 42.15
C ALA A 372 -12.00 -21.72 41.28
N ALA A 373 -12.17 -20.47 40.86
CA ALA A 373 -11.24 -19.73 40.01
C ALA A 373 -9.83 -19.57 40.64
N PRO A 374 -8.74 -19.64 39.85
CA PRO A 374 -7.38 -19.50 40.35
C PRO A 374 -7.03 -18.03 40.66
N VAL A 375 -6.47 -17.82 41.85
CA VAL A 375 -5.82 -16.60 42.32
C VAL A 375 -4.42 -16.51 41.70
N ILE A 376 -4.10 -15.38 41.06
CA ILE A 376 -2.79 -15.11 40.45
C ILE A 376 -1.78 -14.69 41.54
N PRO A 377 -0.59 -15.30 41.64
CA PRO A 377 0.46 -14.83 42.54
C PRO A 377 1.18 -13.57 42.00
N ALA A 378 1.51 -12.64 42.91
CA ALA A 378 2.19 -11.38 42.61
C ALA A 378 3.64 -11.57 42.12
N ALA A 379 4.03 -10.79 41.11
CA ALA A 379 5.37 -10.78 40.52
C ALA A 379 6.41 -10.03 41.40
N PRO A 380 7.71 -10.40 41.34
CA PRO A 380 8.76 -9.75 42.11
C PRO A 380 9.16 -8.38 41.52
N ALA A 381 9.58 -7.46 42.39
CA ALA A 381 9.97 -6.10 42.07
C ALA A 381 11.30 -6.02 41.27
N ALA A 382 11.34 -5.15 40.27
CA ALA A 382 12.52 -4.85 39.45
C ALA A 382 13.53 -3.93 40.19
N PRO A 383 14.83 -4.00 39.88
CA PRO A 383 15.85 -3.18 40.52
C PRO A 383 15.84 -1.73 40.00
N VAL A 384 16.03 -0.78 40.92
CA VAL A 384 16.09 0.66 40.67
C VAL A 384 17.47 1.04 40.12
N ILE A 385 17.50 1.69 38.96
CA ILE A 385 18.72 2.29 38.36
C ILE A 385 18.84 3.74 38.86
N PRO A 386 20.01 4.22 39.34
CA PRO A 386 20.18 5.60 39.77
C PRO A 386 20.19 6.57 38.58
N ALA A 387 19.51 7.71 38.75
CA ALA A 387 19.41 8.79 37.77
C ALA A 387 20.76 9.47 37.49
N ALA A 388 21.04 9.73 36.21
CA ALA A 388 22.18 10.52 35.75
C ALA A 388 21.98 12.03 36.03
N PRO A 389 23.06 12.80 36.25
CA PRO A 389 22.96 14.23 36.53
C PRO A 389 22.55 15.04 35.28
N PRO A 390 21.90 16.21 35.44
CA PRO A 390 21.44 17.02 34.32
C PRO A 390 22.61 17.67 33.57
N ALA A 391 22.53 17.68 32.24
CA ALA A 391 23.44 18.40 31.35
C ALA A 391 23.23 19.93 31.47
N PRO A 392 24.27 20.76 31.22
CA PRO A 392 24.18 22.21 31.37
C PRO A 392 23.27 22.83 30.30
N ALA A 393 22.48 23.82 30.73
CA ALA A 393 21.58 24.58 29.86
C ALA A 393 22.38 25.42 28.84
N VAL A 394 22.13 25.19 27.55
CA VAL A 394 22.62 26.04 26.46
C VAL A 394 21.58 27.12 26.21
N SER A 395 21.96 28.38 26.44
CA SER A 395 21.14 29.56 26.16
C SER A 395 21.01 29.75 24.64
N TYR A 396 19.78 29.70 24.12
CA TYR A 396 19.49 30.04 22.72
C TYR A 396 19.22 31.54 22.63
N ALA A 397 20.09 32.26 21.90
CA ALA A 397 19.83 33.65 21.51
C ALA A 397 18.80 33.69 20.37
N PRO A 398 17.85 34.65 20.36
CA PRO A 398 16.90 34.79 19.26
C PRO A 398 17.60 35.25 17.97
N PRO A 399 17.16 34.81 16.77
CA PRO A 399 17.72 35.26 15.52
C PRO A 399 17.38 36.73 15.24
N ALA A 400 18.33 37.45 14.64
CA ALA A 400 18.19 38.84 14.20
C ALA A 400 17.15 38.99 13.07
N PRO A 401 16.46 40.15 12.96
CA PRO A 401 15.44 40.37 11.96
C PRO A 401 16.05 40.46 10.56
N VAL A 402 15.45 39.74 9.60
CA VAL A 402 15.84 39.75 8.19
C VAL A 402 15.28 41.01 7.53
N ALA A 403 16.14 41.76 6.85
CA ALA A 403 15.79 43.00 6.17
C ALA A 403 14.77 42.78 5.04
N ALA A 404 13.76 43.64 4.99
CA ALA A 404 12.74 43.71 3.96
C ALA A 404 13.35 43.96 2.57
N HIS A 405 12.93 43.18 1.57
CA HIS A 405 13.16 43.50 0.16
C HIS A 405 12.11 44.54 -0.30
N ALA A 406 12.61 45.59 -0.94
CA ALA A 406 11.84 46.71 -1.49
C ALA A 406 10.91 46.27 -2.65
N PRO A 407 9.77 46.97 -2.86
CA PRO A 407 8.85 46.66 -3.95
C PRO A 407 9.40 47.18 -5.29
N ALA A 408 9.24 46.37 -6.34
CA ALA A 408 9.49 46.79 -7.71
C ALA A 408 8.43 47.78 -8.21
N ALA A 409 8.87 48.83 -8.90
CA ALA A 409 8.04 49.88 -9.51
C ALA A 409 7.29 49.38 -10.77
N PRO A 410 6.19 50.03 -11.17
CA PRO A 410 5.25 49.51 -12.16
C PRO A 410 5.71 49.80 -13.60
N VAL A 411 5.44 48.87 -14.51
CA VAL A 411 5.59 49.10 -15.96
C VAL A 411 4.23 49.50 -16.54
N ALA A 412 4.27 50.54 -17.36
CA ALA A 412 3.14 51.30 -17.86
C ALA A 412 2.22 50.57 -18.86
N SER A 413 0.98 51.07 -18.87
CA SER A 413 -0.17 50.78 -19.72
C SER A 413 0.10 50.79 -21.24
N ALA A 414 -0.52 49.82 -21.94
CA ALA A 414 -0.94 49.95 -23.33
C ALA A 414 -2.48 49.90 -23.40
N ALA A 415 -3.06 50.81 -24.18
CA ALA A 415 -4.49 51.00 -24.39
C ALA A 415 -4.95 50.30 -25.72
N PRO A 416 -6.23 50.40 -26.14
CA PRO A 416 -7.21 49.32 -26.10
C PRO A 416 -7.56 48.76 -27.49
N VAL A 417 -7.97 47.50 -27.56
CA VAL A 417 -8.71 46.96 -28.71
C VAL A 417 -9.81 46.00 -28.25
N ASP A 418 -11.02 46.39 -28.61
CA ASP A 418 -12.31 45.68 -28.66
C ASP A 418 -12.82 44.94 -27.42
N ALA A 419 -13.77 45.62 -26.75
CA ALA A 419 -14.70 45.06 -25.80
C ALA A 419 -15.57 43.99 -26.47
N VAL A 420 -15.23 42.72 -26.24
CA VAL A 420 -16.22 41.65 -26.25
C VAL A 420 -17.05 41.80 -24.99
N ALA A 421 -18.37 41.92 -25.15
CA ALA A 421 -19.34 41.98 -24.06
C ALA A 421 -19.13 40.80 -23.09
N PRO A 422 -19.28 41.00 -21.77
CA PRO A 422 -19.14 39.91 -20.82
C PRO A 422 -20.26 38.88 -21.06
N PRO A 423 -19.96 37.57 -21.14
CA PRO A 423 -21.00 36.58 -20.96
C PRO A 423 -21.40 36.62 -19.48
N SER A 424 -22.58 37.16 -19.20
CA SER A 424 -23.33 36.79 -18.01
C SER A 424 -23.71 35.32 -18.17
N ALA A 425 -22.88 34.40 -17.69
CA ALA A 425 -23.18 32.99 -17.65
C ALA A 425 -22.79 32.49 -16.26
N GLY A 426 -23.76 31.91 -15.54
CA GLY A 426 -23.52 31.28 -14.25
C GLY A 426 -22.38 30.25 -14.34
N LEU A 427 -21.72 29.98 -13.22
CA LEU A 427 -20.71 28.93 -13.15
C LEU A 427 -21.33 27.59 -13.55
N ASP A 428 -20.69 26.91 -14.49
CA ASP A 428 -21.09 25.59 -14.95
C ASP A 428 -20.74 24.53 -13.89
N TYR A 429 -21.69 23.62 -13.62
CA TYR A 429 -21.57 22.60 -12.58
C TYR A 429 -20.38 21.67 -12.82
N GLU A 430 -20.17 21.21 -14.06
CA GLU A 430 -19.07 20.30 -14.40
C GLU A 430 -17.70 20.94 -14.17
N THR A 431 -17.58 22.23 -14.51
CA THR A 431 -16.37 23.01 -14.25
C THR A 431 -16.08 23.13 -12.75
N VAL A 432 -17.10 23.46 -11.95
CA VAL A 432 -16.98 23.55 -10.48
C VAL A 432 -16.62 22.19 -9.87
N LEU A 433 -17.26 21.11 -10.34
CA LEU A 433 -17.01 19.76 -9.84
C LEU A 433 -15.58 19.29 -10.13
N ALA A 434 -15.06 19.54 -11.34
CA ALA A 434 -13.68 19.19 -11.69
C ALA A 434 -12.65 19.96 -10.85
N GLU A 435 -12.92 21.24 -10.57
CA GLU A 435 -12.08 22.05 -9.68
C GLU A 435 -12.15 21.57 -8.23
N LEU A 436 -13.34 21.21 -7.73
CA LEU A 436 -13.51 20.67 -6.38
C LEU A 436 -12.80 19.34 -6.22
N ARG A 437 -12.90 18.45 -7.20
CA ARG A 437 -12.12 17.20 -7.26
C ARG A 437 -10.63 17.48 -7.20
N THR A 438 -10.14 18.48 -7.92
CA THR A 438 -8.72 18.87 -7.88
C THR A 438 -8.31 19.39 -6.52
N LEU A 439 -9.10 20.31 -5.96
CA LEU A 439 -8.82 20.93 -4.68
C LEU A 439 -8.86 19.92 -3.51
N TYR A 440 -9.85 19.03 -3.52
CA TYR A 440 -9.96 17.96 -2.53
C TYR A 440 -8.89 16.89 -2.77
N GLY A 441 -8.60 16.53 -4.01
CA GLY A 441 -7.56 15.58 -4.37
C GLY A 441 -6.17 16.04 -3.91
N ASP A 442 -5.80 17.28 -4.23
CA ASP A 442 -4.53 17.89 -3.81
C ASP A 442 -4.40 17.97 -2.29
N PHE A 443 -5.50 18.26 -1.60
CA PHE A 443 -5.51 18.37 -0.14
C PHE A 443 -5.46 17.00 0.56
N LEU A 444 -6.18 16.01 0.03
CA LEU A 444 -6.28 14.67 0.59
C LEU A 444 -5.16 13.74 0.10
N GLY A 445 -4.38 14.14 -0.90
CA GLY A 445 -3.37 13.31 -1.54
C GLY A 445 -3.97 12.24 -2.46
N TYR A 446 -5.20 12.43 -2.93
CA TYR A 446 -5.89 11.56 -3.88
C TYR A 446 -5.91 12.19 -5.29
N PRO A 447 -5.96 11.36 -6.34
CA PRO A 447 -6.41 11.78 -7.65
C PRO A 447 -7.75 12.53 -7.61
N PRO A 448 -7.92 13.61 -8.37
CA PRO A 448 -9.23 14.26 -8.56
C PRO A 448 -10.28 13.25 -9.05
N ASP A 449 -9.86 12.33 -9.93
CA ASP A 449 -10.72 11.35 -10.58
C ASP A 449 -11.11 10.17 -9.68
N LEU A 450 -10.45 9.99 -8.53
CA LEU A 450 -10.81 8.98 -7.53
C LEU A 450 -11.82 9.49 -6.50
N LEU A 451 -12.21 10.76 -6.60
CA LEU A 451 -13.26 11.33 -5.77
C LEU A 451 -14.57 11.33 -6.57
N GLY A 452 -15.40 10.32 -6.31
CA GLY A 452 -16.75 10.25 -6.82
C GLY A 452 -17.57 11.46 -6.36
N GLU A 453 -18.44 11.95 -7.22
CA GLU A 453 -19.25 13.13 -6.87
C GLU A 453 -20.27 12.85 -5.77
N ASP A 454 -20.68 11.58 -5.64
CA ASP A 454 -21.61 11.09 -4.63
C ASP A 454 -20.93 10.47 -3.41
N ASP A 455 -19.60 10.38 -3.42
CA ASP A 455 -18.87 9.75 -2.32
C ASP A 455 -19.07 10.55 -1.03
N GLY A 456 -19.47 9.84 0.02
CA GLY A 456 -19.67 10.44 1.33
C GLY A 456 -18.32 10.90 1.90
N LEU A 457 -18.09 12.22 2.00
CA LEU A 457 -16.80 12.76 2.42
C LEU A 457 -16.38 12.24 3.80
N GLU A 458 -17.31 12.12 4.77
CA GLU A 458 -17.01 11.60 6.11
C GLU A 458 -17.19 10.07 6.19
N SER A 459 -18.28 9.54 5.64
CA SER A 459 -18.67 8.14 5.81
C SER A 459 -17.91 7.15 4.93
N GLU A 460 -17.43 7.58 3.77
CA GLU A 460 -16.79 6.72 2.76
C GLU A 460 -15.34 7.12 2.52
N LEU A 461 -15.04 8.42 2.47
CA LEU A 461 -13.69 8.94 2.27
C LEU A 461 -12.95 9.25 3.59
N GLY A 462 -13.62 9.14 4.74
CA GLY A 462 -13.02 9.33 6.06
C GLY A 462 -12.46 10.74 6.29
N VAL A 463 -12.94 11.75 5.56
CA VAL A 463 -12.56 13.15 5.73
C VAL A 463 -13.18 13.66 7.01
N GLU A 464 -12.37 13.70 8.07
CA GLU A 464 -12.77 14.21 9.38
C GLU A 464 -13.39 15.61 9.28
N SER A 465 -14.38 15.90 10.12
CA SER A 465 -15.17 17.15 10.05
C SER A 465 -14.30 18.42 10.12
N LEU A 466 -13.13 18.37 10.76
CA LEU A 466 -12.17 19.49 10.80
C LEU A 466 -11.48 19.74 9.45
N LYS A 467 -11.14 18.67 8.72
CA LYS A 467 -10.60 18.74 7.36
C LYS A 467 -11.66 19.25 6.39
N GLN A 468 -12.93 18.85 6.56
CA GLN A 468 -14.05 19.42 5.80
C GLN A 468 -14.25 20.91 6.05
N VAL A 469 -14.22 21.37 7.31
CA VAL A 469 -14.30 22.80 7.64
C VAL A 469 -13.21 23.61 6.93
N THR A 470 -11.98 23.07 6.89
CA THR A 470 -10.85 23.71 6.20
C THR A 470 -11.07 23.78 4.70
N LEU A 471 -11.51 22.68 4.09
CA LEU A 471 -11.77 22.60 2.66
C LEU A 471 -12.93 23.51 2.22
N LEU A 472 -14.05 23.52 2.94
CA LEU A 472 -15.18 24.41 2.67
C LEU A 472 -14.81 25.90 2.80
N GLY A 473 -13.91 26.23 3.73
CA GLY A 473 -13.33 27.58 3.82
C GLY A 473 -12.58 27.98 2.54
N ARG A 474 -11.71 27.09 2.04
CA ARG A 474 -10.98 27.32 0.78
C ARG A 474 -11.90 27.43 -0.43
N VAL A 475 -12.98 26.64 -0.47
CA VAL A 475 -14.00 26.73 -1.53
C VAL A 475 -14.72 28.08 -1.48
N SER A 476 -15.12 28.53 -0.28
CA SER A 476 -15.80 29.82 -0.10
C SER A 476 -14.94 31.00 -0.56
N GLU A 477 -13.65 31.00 -0.19
CA GLU A 477 -12.68 32.01 -0.63
C GLU A 477 -12.45 31.97 -2.14
N ARG A 478 -12.30 30.76 -2.72
CA ARG A 478 -12.02 30.58 -4.15
C ARG A 478 -13.14 31.10 -5.05
N TYR A 479 -14.39 30.91 -4.62
CA TYR A 479 -15.56 31.31 -5.41
C TYR A 479 -16.20 32.61 -4.94
N ASP A 480 -15.60 33.33 -3.99
CA ASP A 480 -16.14 34.59 -3.43
C ASP A 480 -17.59 34.43 -2.95
N LEU A 481 -17.82 33.41 -2.12
CA LEU A 481 -19.12 33.02 -1.60
C LEU A 481 -19.28 33.35 -0.11
N PRO A 482 -20.52 33.54 0.38
CA PRO A 482 -20.81 33.49 1.82
C PRO A 482 -20.26 32.19 2.43
N ASP A 483 -19.85 32.26 3.69
CA ASP A 483 -19.12 31.19 4.34
C ASP A 483 -19.88 29.84 4.32
N LEU A 484 -19.49 28.92 3.43
CA LEU A 484 -20.15 27.62 3.26
C LEU A 484 -20.06 26.75 4.52
N ARG A 485 -19.17 27.08 5.45
CA ARG A 485 -19.08 26.44 6.78
C ARG A 485 -20.34 26.66 7.61
N SER A 486 -21.16 27.67 7.32
CA SER A 486 -22.43 27.89 8.02
C SER A 486 -23.53 26.90 7.59
N ASN A 487 -23.33 26.15 6.50
CA ASN A 487 -24.27 25.14 6.04
C ASN A 487 -23.97 23.80 6.71
N THR A 488 -24.68 23.52 7.81
CA THR A 488 -24.52 22.29 8.61
C THR A 488 -24.73 21.01 7.79
N SER A 489 -25.51 21.04 6.70
CA SER A 489 -25.73 19.87 5.84
C SER A 489 -24.50 19.48 5.01
N LEU A 490 -23.64 20.45 4.66
CA LEU A 490 -22.40 20.19 3.91
C LEU A 490 -21.31 19.61 4.82
N LEU A 491 -21.41 19.83 6.14
CA LEU A 491 -20.47 19.37 7.15
C LEU A 491 -20.78 17.98 7.71
N THR A 492 -22.02 17.50 7.61
CA THR A 492 -22.46 16.22 8.20
C THR A 492 -22.85 15.16 7.17
N ALA A 493 -23.15 15.57 5.93
CA ALA A 493 -23.51 14.68 4.83
C ALA A 493 -23.01 15.24 3.48
N GLY A 494 -21.81 15.83 3.51
CA GLY A 494 -21.19 16.45 2.34
C GLY A 494 -20.75 15.42 1.31
N THR A 495 -21.13 15.64 0.06
CA THR A 495 -20.57 15.01 -1.14
C THR A 495 -20.02 16.11 -2.04
N LEU A 496 -19.12 15.79 -2.97
CA LEU A 496 -18.61 16.80 -3.91
C LEU A 496 -19.74 17.38 -4.78
N ARG A 497 -20.76 16.58 -5.13
CA ARG A 497 -21.98 17.02 -5.81
C ARG A 497 -22.67 18.15 -5.03
N ARG A 498 -22.97 17.93 -3.74
CA ARG A 498 -23.69 18.92 -2.92
C ARG A 498 -22.91 20.22 -2.75
N ILE A 499 -21.59 20.12 -2.68
CA ILE A 499 -20.72 21.30 -2.58
C ILE A 499 -20.71 22.05 -3.92
N ALA A 500 -20.61 21.33 -5.04
CA ALA A 500 -20.68 21.92 -6.38
C ALA A 500 -22.02 22.63 -6.63
N GLU A 501 -23.14 21.98 -6.29
CA GLU A 501 -24.49 22.57 -6.35
C GLU A 501 -24.60 23.83 -5.48
N GLY A 502 -24.09 23.78 -4.25
CA GLY A 502 -24.08 24.93 -3.34
C GLY A 502 -23.26 26.12 -3.87
N VAL A 503 -22.14 25.84 -4.55
CA VAL A 503 -21.29 26.86 -5.18
C VAL A 503 -22.00 27.51 -6.37
N VAL A 504 -22.61 26.70 -7.25
CA VAL A 504 -23.36 27.18 -8.42
C VAL A 504 -24.55 28.03 -7.97
N GLN A 505 -25.30 27.56 -6.98
CA GLN A 505 -26.46 28.27 -6.43
C GLN A 505 -26.06 29.59 -5.75
N GLY A 506 -25.05 29.56 -4.87
CA GLY A 506 -24.60 30.76 -4.16
C GLY A 506 -24.05 31.84 -5.10
N ARG A 507 -23.46 31.44 -6.24
CA ARG A 507 -22.97 32.38 -7.26
C ARG A 507 -24.09 32.94 -8.12
N ALA A 508 -25.12 32.15 -8.40
CA ALA A 508 -26.34 32.65 -9.05
C ALA A 508 -27.08 33.67 -8.18
N GLU A 509 -27.13 33.43 -6.86
CA GLU A 509 -27.75 34.35 -5.88
C GLU A 509 -26.92 35.63 -5.65
N ALA A 510 -25.60 35.57 -5.76
CA ALA A 510 -24.72 36.74 -5.66
C ALA A 510 -24.68 37.59 -6.95
N ALA A 511 -25.12 37.04 -8.08
CA ALA A 511 -25.12 37.70 -9.39
C ALA A 511 -26.47 38.33 -9.79
N GLY A 512 -27.55 38.04 -9.05
CA GLY A 512 -28.88 38.65 -9.18
C GLY A 512 -29.10 39.74 -8.14
#